data_AF-A0A0C3EM77-F1
#
_entry.id   AF-A0A0C3EM77-F1
#
_cell.length_a   1.000
_cell.length_b   1.000
_cell.length_c   1.000
_cell.angle_alpha   90.00
_cell.angle_beta   90.00
_cell.angle_gamma   90.00
#
_symmetry.space_group_name_H-M   'P 1'
#
loop_
_entity.id
_entity.type
_entity.pdbx_description
1 polymer ?
#
loop_
_entity_poly.entity_id
_entity_poly.type
_entity_poly.pdbx_seq_one_letter_code
_entity_poly.pdbx_strand_id
1 'polypeptide(L)'
;MARELDLTLAPWDMLASGRFRTDAEEKARQESGEKSRTFTPDGKAGCNEDERKMCTALEKVVGEIGSKSIQAVAIAYHLQKQPYGFPIVGGRKVENLQKNIKALEIKDQMELLQNFLPFDAGFPNWIIVRVCFVLFHLLFGYPAFASFLREHMLI
;
A
#
# COMPACT_ATOMS: atom_id res chain seq x y z
N MET A 1 17.89 -1.07 -11.22
CA MET A 1 17.03 -0.96 -12.42
C MET A 1 16.56 0.47 -12.72
N ALA A 2 15.48 1.01 -12.15
CA ALA A 2 14.93 2.31 -12.60
C ALA A 2 15.95 3.47 -12.52
N ARG A 3 16.72 3.54 -11.44
CA ARG A 3 17.82 4.51 -11.29
C ARG A 3 18.97 4.33 -12.28
N GLU A 4 19.25 3.10 -12.70
CA GLU A 4 20.32 2.82 -13.67
C GLU A 4 19.92 3.20 -15.10
N LEU A 5 18.62 3.38 -15.33
CA LEU A 5 18.05 3.75 -16.62
C LEU A 5 17.59 5.21 -16.66
N ASP A 6 17.93 6.02 -15.64
CA ASP A 6 17.49 7.41 -15.47
C ASP A 6 15.97 7.58 -15.55
N LEU A 7 15.22 6.59 -15.05
CA LEU A 7 13.76 6.62 -15.00
C LEU A 7 13.27 7.02 -13.61
N THR A 8 12.32 7.96 -13.61
CA THR A 8 11.54 8.35 -12.43
C THR A 8 10.44 7.34 -12.10
N LEU A 9 10.19 7.14 -10.81
CA LEU A 9 9.12 6.27 -10.32
C LEU A 9 7.92 7.10 -9.83
N ALA A 10 6.73 6.72 -10.27
CA ALA A 10 5.47 7.29 -9.81
C ALA A 10 4.63 6.20 -9.12
N PRO A 11 4.92 5.87 -7.84
CA PRO A 11 4.20 4.81 -7.14
C PRO A 11 2.73 5.21 -6.97
N TRP A 12 1.85 4.25 -7.25
CA TRP A 12 0.42 4.35 -7.01
C TRP A 12 0.05 3.55 -5.76
N ASP A 13 -1.12 3.83 -5.21
CA ASP A 13 -1.68 3.14 -4.03
C ASP A 13 -0.87 3.23 -2.73
N MET A 14 -0.06 4.27 -2.54
CA MET A 14 0.77 4.43 -1.33
C MET A 14 0.00 4.59 -0.01
N LEU A 15 -1.32 4.80 -0.08
CA LEU A 15 -2.22 4.87 1.07
C LEU A 15 -3.10 3.61 1.21
N ALA A 16 -2.70 2.49 0.61
CA ALA A 16 -3.43 1.22 0.62
C ALA A 16 -4.91 1.39 0.26
N SER A 17 -5.18 1.95 -0.91
CA SER A 17 -6.52 2.26 -1.39
C SER A 17 -7.31 3.21 -0.50
N GLY A 18 -6.61 4.01 0.32
CA GLY A 18 -7.15 4.95 1.27
C GLY A 18 -7.50 4.31 2.61
N ARG A 19 -7.01 3.09 2.90
CA ARG A 19 -7.26 2.37 4.16
C ARG A 19 -6.38 2.85 5.30
N PHE A 20 -5.27 3.56 5.03
CA PHE A 20 -4.52 4.20 6.12
C PHE A 20 -5.36 5.29 6.78
N ARG A 21 -5.98 4.94 7.91
CA ARG A 21 -6.89 5.78 8.73
C ARG A 21 -6.66 5.45 10.19
N THR A 22 -6.80 6.44 11.05
CA THR A 22 -6.86 6.20 12.50
C THR A 22 -8.19 5.51 12.84
N ASP A 23 -8.27 4.88 14.02
CA ASP A 23 -9.51 4.25 14.47
C ASP A 23 -10.69 5.24 14.52
N ALA A 24 -10.41 6.49 14.86
CA ALA A 24 -11.40 7.58 14.85
C ALA A 24 -11.86 7.93 13.43
N GLU A 25 -10.94 8.03 12.47
CA GLU A 25 -11.28 8.30 11.06
C GLU A 25 -12.07 7.15 10.43
N GLU A 26 -11.74 5.91 10.78
CA GLU A 26 -12.46 4.73 10.29
C GLU A 26 -13.87 4.65 10.88
N LYS A 27 -14.05 4.96 12.17
CA LYS A 27 -15.37 5.06 12.80
C LYS A 27 -16.22 6.17 12.16
N ALA A 28 -15.65 7.36 11.97
CA ALA A 28 -16.35 8.47 11.30
C ALA A 28 -16.75 8.11 9.86
N ARG A 29 -15.91 7.36 9.14
CA ARG A 29 -16.26 6.86 7.80
C ARG A 29 -17.47 5.92 7.85
N GLN A 30 -17.49 4.98 8.79
CA GLN A 30 -18.59 4.03 8.96
C GLN A 30 -19.91 4.75 9.28
N GLU A 31 -19.88 5.75 10.16
CA GLU A 31 -21.03 6.57 10.53
C GLU A 31 -21.53 7.43 9.35
N SER A 32 -20.61 7.96 8.53
CA SER A 32 -20.97 8.77 7.36
C SER A 32 -21.54 7.98 6.17
N GLY A 33 -21.44 6.64 6.19
CA GLY A 33 -21.83 5.79 5.06
C GLY A 33 -20.91 5.88 3.83
N GLU A 34 -19.74 6.53 3.96
CA GLU A 34 -18.79 6.66 2.85
C GLU A 34 -18.23 5.30 2.42
N LYS A 35 -18.49 4.90 1.17
CA LYS A 35 -17.97 3.64 0.60
C LYS A 35 -16.46 3.71 0.40
N SER A 36 -15.72 2.70 0.82
CA SER A 36 -14.29 2.55 0.47
C SER A 36 -14.12 1.99 -0.95
N ARG A 37 -12.89 2.01 -1.46
CA ARG A 37 -12.51 1.22 -2.63
C ARG A 37 -12.64 -0.28 -2.29
N THR A 38 -13.13 -1.06 -3.24
CA THR A 38 -13.36 -2.51 -3.10
C THR A 38 -12.41 -3.35 -3.94
N PHE A 39 -11.63 -2.72 -4.83
CA PHE A 39 -10.60 -3.39 -5.61
C PHE A 39 -9.32 -3.54 -4.78
N THR A 40 -9.33 -4.54 -3.90
CA THR A 40 -8.26 -4.81 -2.92
C THR A 40 -7.96 -6.30 -2.86
N PRO A 41 -6.81 -6.73 -2.34
CA PRO A 41 -6.42 -8.16 -2.31
C PRO A 41 -7.44 -9.09 -1.63
N ASP A 42 -8.17 -8.57 -0.64
CA ASP A 42 -9.18 -9.27 0.15
C ASP A 42 -10.63 -8.90 -0.23
N GLY A 43 -10.82 -7.98 -1.18
CA GLY A 43 -12.14 -7.48 -1.61
C GLY A 43 -12.93 -6.71 -0.54
N LYS A 44 -12.30 -6.35 0.59
CA LYS A 44 -12.98 -5.69 1.72
C LYS A 44 -12.84 -4.16 1.67
N ALA A 45 -13.67 -3.47 2.44
CA ALA A 45 -13.65 -2.00 2.52
C ALA A 45 -12.77 -1.45 3.67
N GLY A 46 -12.52 -2.25 4.69
CA GLY A 46 -11.80 -1.85 5.91
C GLY A 46 -10.33 -2.27 5.91
N CYS A 47 -9.60 -1.83 6.92
CA CYS A 47 -8.20 -2.21 7.11
C CYS A 47 -8.08 -3.69 7.45
N ASN A 48 -7.12 -4.37 6.82
CA ASN A 48 -6.65 -5.67 7.26
C ASN A 48 -5.71 -5.53 8.48
N GLU A 49 -5.23 -6.65 9.00
CA GLU A 49 -4.38 -6.66 10.21
C GLU A 49 -3.04 -5.95 10.00
N ASP A 50 -2.41 -6.12 8.85
CA ASP A 50 -1.11 -5.53 8.57
C ASP A 50 -1.21 -4.02 8.29
N GLU A 51 -2.26 -3.59 7.60
CA GLU A 51 -2.61 -2.18 7.42
C GLU A 51 -2.91 -1.54 8.78
N ARG A 52 -3.56 -2.25 9.71
CA ARG A 52 -3.78 -1.75 11.08
C ARG A 52 -2.46 -1.60 11.84
N LYS A 53 -1.57 -2.60 11.80
CA LYS A 53 -0.23 -2.51 12.40
C LYS A 53 0.53 -1.31 11.82
N MET A 54 0.45 -1.09 10.51
CA MET A 54 1.08 0.04 9.83
C MET A 54 0.46 1.37 10.26
N CYS A 55 -0.86 1.46 10.41
CA CYS A 55 -1.52 2.65 10.97
C CYS A 55 -1.00 2.95 12.38
N THR A 56 -0.89 1.95 13.25
CA THR A 56 -0.32 2.14 14.61
C THR A 56 1.14 2.61 14.56
N ALA A 57 1.95 2.11 13.63
CA ALA A 57 3.32 2.59 13.44
C ALA A 57 3.35 4.04 12.97
N LEU A 58 2.50 4.40 11.99
CA LEU A 58 2.37 5.76 11.50
C LEU A 58 1.88 6.73 12.60
N GLU A 59 0.96 6.30 13.46
CA GLU A 59 0.48 7.09 14.60
C GLU A 59 1.60 7.43 15.59
N LYS A 60 2.51 6.50 15.85
CA LYS A 60 3.70 6.76 16.69
C LYS A 60 4.58 7.85 16.08
N VAL A 61 4.88 7.73 14.78
CA VAL A 61 5.68 8.73 14.05
C VAL A 61 4.98 10.09 14.03
N VAL A 62 3.66 10.12 13.83
CA VAL A 62 2.86 11.34 13.92
C VAL A 62 3.01 12.02 15.28
N GLY A 63 3.01 11.23 16.37
CA GLY A 63 3.19 11.73 17.73
C GLY A 63 4.56 12.35 17.98
N GLU A 64 5.61 11.83 17.35
CA GLU A 64 6.99 12.36 17.48
C GLU A 64 7.18 13.67 16.72
N ILE A 65 6.63 13.80 15.51
CA ILE A 65 6.80 14.99 14.66
C ILE A 65 5.77 16.08 14.91
N GLY A 66 4.71 15.80 15.66
CA GLY A 66 3.59 16.72 15.87
C GLY A 66 2.72 16.96 14.63
N SER A 67 2.71 16.00 13.69
CA SER A 67 1.83 16.05 12.52
C SER A 67 0.38 15.76 12.93
N LYS A 68 -0.57 16.05 12.04
CA LYS A 68 -2.00 15.80 12.28
C LYS A 68 -2.57 14.66 11.43
N SER A 69 -1.78 14.05 10.55
CA SER A 69 -2.27 13.06 9.59
C SER A 69 -1.24 11.97 9.35
N ILE A 70 -1.65 10.71 9.60
CA ILE A 70 -0.85 9.53 9.28
C ILE A 70 -0.65 9.38 7.76
N GLN A 71 -1.61 9.86 6.95
CA GLN A 71 -1.53 9.84 5.50
C GLN A 71 -0.44 10.79 5.01
N ALA A 72 -0.32 11.98 5.61
CA ALA A 72 0.75 12.91 5.30
C ALA A 72 2.14 12.30 5.60
N VAL A 73 2.28 11.57 6.70
CA VAL A 73 3.52 10.84 7.04
C VAL A 73 3.82 9.76 6.01
N ALA A 74 2.81 8.96 5.61
CA ALA A 74 3.00 7.93 4.59
C ALA A 74 3.42 8.51 3.23
N ILE A 75 2.87 9.67 2.83
CA ILE A 75 3.27 10.36 1.59
C ILE A 75 4.70 10.92 1.72
N ALA A 76 5.02 11.56 2.85
CA ALA A 76 6.36 12.08 3.12
C ALA A 76 7.41 10.97 3.07
N TYR A 77 7.08 9.79 3.59
CA TYR A 77 7.94 8.61 3.47
C TYR A 77 8.26 8.29 2.01
N HIS A 78 7.28 8.28 1.11
CA HIS A 78 7.51 7.97 -0.31
C HIS A 78 8.36 9.04 -1.02
N LEU A 79 8.12 10.31 -0.70
CA LEU A 79 8.89 11.44 -1.24
C LEU A 79 10.36 11.41 -0.81
N GLN A 80 10.64 10.96 0.41
CA GLN A 80 11.99 10.92 0.96
C GLN A 80 12.72 9.59 0.68
N LYS A 81 11.98 8.49 0.41
CA LYS A 81 12.57 7.14 0.27
C LYS A 81 13.53 7.02 -0.91
N GLN A 82 13.28 7.79 -1.97
CA GLN A 82 14.15 7.83 -3.12
C GLN A 82 14.18 9.24 -3.73
N PRO A 83 15.33 9.66 -4.27
CA PRO A 83 15.36 10.84 -5.12
C PRO A 83 14.47 10.60 -6.35
N TYR A 84 13.78 11.66 -6.79
CA TYR A 84 12.94 11.66 -7.99
C TYR A 84 11.78 10.65 -7.98
N GLY A 85 11.24 10.36 -6.78
CA GLY A 85 9.97 9.63 -6.63
C GLY A 85 8.78 10.58 -6.56
N PHE A 86 7.79 10.43 -7.44
CA PHE A 86 6.59 11.28 -7.50
C PHE A 86 5.33 10.46 -7.23
N PRO A 87 4.93 10.28 -5.96
CA PRO A 87 3.81 9.42 -5.62
C PRO A 87 2.49 9.99 -6.15
N ILE A 88 1.63 9.12 -6.70
CA ILE A 88 0.33 9.51 -7.27
C ILE A 88 -0.69 9.65 -6.15
N VAL A 89 -0.97 10.88 -5.75
CA VAL A 89 -1.88 11.19 -4.63
C VAL A 89 -3.33 11.25 -5.12
N GLY A 90 -4.16 10.30 -4.70
CA GLY A 90 -5.60 10.30 -4.96
C GLY A 90 -6.42 10.79 -3.76
N GLY A 91 -7.51 11.51 -4.03
CA GLY A 91 -8.49 11.93 -3.03
C GLY A 91 -9.88 12.09 -3.64
N ARG A 92 -10.93 11.97 -2.83
CA ARG A 92 -12.34 12.20 -3.25
C ARG A 92 -12.96 13.46 -2.65
N LYS A 93 -12.23 14.10 -1.74
CA LYS A 93 -12.67 15.23 -0.94
C LYS A 93 -11.56 16.27 -0.91
N VAL A 94 -11.92 17.55 -0.83
CA VAL A 94 -10.95 18.66 -0.81
C VAL A 94 -10.07 18.59 0.44
N GLU A 95 -10.64 18.14 1.56
CA GLU A 95 -9.92 17.98 2.82
C GLU A 95 -8.80 16.95 2.70
N ASN A 96 -8.96 15.91 1.87
CA ASN A 96 -7.88 14.95 1.61
C ASN A 96 -6.71 15.63 0.91
N LEU A 97 -6.99 16.47 -0.09
CA LEU A 97 -5.95 17.21 -0.80
C LEU A 97 -5.19 18.13 0.18
N GLN A 98 -5.92 18.88 1.00
CA GLN A 98 -5.33 19.76 2.01
C GLN A 98 -4.49 19.01 3.05
N LYS A 99 -4.95 17.84 3.52
CA LYS A 99 -4.18 16.97 4.42
C LYS A 99 -2.90 16.46 3.75
N ASN A 100 -2.99 16.05 2.49
CA ASN A 100 -1.87 15.46 1.75
C ASN A 100 -0.77 16.48 1.44
N ILE A 101 -1.12 17.75 1.17
CA ILE A 101 -0.13 18.82 0.92
C ILE A 101 0.82 19.00 2.12
N LYS A 102 0.32 18.81 3.35
CA LYS A 102 1.14 18.90 4.57
C LYS A 102 2.28 17.89 4.62
N ALA A 103 2.25 16.85 3.79
CA ALA A 103 3.37 15.92 3.66
C ALA A 103 4.67 16.62 3.22
N LEU A 104 4.58 17.73 2.49
CA LEU A 104 5.74 18.50 2.01
C LEU A 104 6.52 19.20 3.15
N GLU A 105 5.90 19.38 4.31
CA GLU A 105 6.51 20.05 5.47
C GLU A 105 7.30 19.08 6.36
N ILE A 106 7.12 17.77 6.18
CA ILE A 106 7.72 16.73 7.02
C ILE A 106 9.14 16.43 6.51
N LYS A 107 10.13 16.37 7.41
CA LYS A 107 11.54 16.04 7.13
C LYS A 107 12.07 14.97 8.08
N ASP A 108 13.02 14.18 7.60
CA ASP A 108 13.99 13.37 8.39
C ASP A 108 13.42 12.39 9.43
N GLN A 109 12.34 11.67 9.09
CA GLN A 109 11.88 10.54 9.91
C GLN A 109 11.44 9.37 9.03
N MET A 110 12.36 8.43 8.82
CA MET A 110 12.14 7.29 7.93
C MET A 110 12.49 5.94 8.55
N GLU A 111 13.43 5.89 9.51
CA GLU A 111 14.01 4.64 10.00
C GLU A 111 12.96 3.74 10.64
N LEU A 112 12.02 4.31 11.41
CA LEU A 112 10.96 3.57 12.10
C LEU A 112 9.98 2.84 11.16
N LEU A 113 9.83 3.32 9.92
CA LEU A 113 8.90 2.73 8.95
C LEU A 113 9.60 1.72 8.02
N GLN A 114 10.94 1.63 8.06
CA GLN A 114 11.66 0.66 7.26
C GLN A 114 11.55 -0.74 7.87
N ASN A 115 11.26 -1.73 7.03
CA ASN A 115 11.19 -3.15 7.41
C ASN A 115 10.18 -3.47 8.53
N PHE A 116 9.17 -2.61 8.74
CA PHE A 116 8.14 -2.83 9.76
C PHE A 116 7.24 -4.04 9.44
N LEU A 117 6.98 -4.28 8.15
CA LEU A 117 6.28 -5.46 7.65
C LEU A 117 7.19 -6.25 6.70
N PRO A 118 6.99 -7.59 6.58
CA PRO A 118 7.68 -8.38 5.57
C PRO A 118 7.34 -7.87 4.17
N PHE A 119 8.26 -8.05 3.23
CA PHE A 119 8.04 -7.68 1.83
C PHE A 119 6.90 -8.53 1.23
N ASP A 120 5.92 -7.85 0.64
CA ASP A 120 4.85 -8.45 -0.15
C ASP A 120 4.94 -7.93 -1.59
N ALA A 121 4.94 -8.84 -2.57
CA ALA A 121 4.96 -8.49 -3.99
C ALA A 121 3.69 -7.76 -4.44
N GLY A 122 2.58 -7.90 -3.71
CA GLY A 122 1.37 -7.11 -3.92
C GLY A 122 0.77 -7.25 -5.32
N PHE A 123 0.15 -6.18 -5.83
CA PHE A 123 -0.45 -6.17 -7.18
C PHE A 123 0.63 -6.15 -8.27
N PRO A 124 0.45 -6.84 -9.41
CA PRO A 124 -0.67 -7.70 -9.79
C PRO A 124 -0.49 -9.18 -9.41
N ASN A 125 0.50 -9.52 -8.57
CA ASN A 125 0.84 -10.91 -8.24
C ASN A 125 -0.38 -11.69 -7.69
N TRP A 126 -1.13 -11.09 -6.76
CA TRP A 126 -2.33 -11.71 -6.19
C TRP A 126 -3.48 -11.92 -7.20
N ILE A 127 -3.47 -11.23 -8.34
CA ILE A 127 -4.43 -11.46 -9.43
C ILE A 127 -3.85 -12.48 -10.40
N ILE A 128 -2.68 -12.19 -10.98
CA ILE A 128 -2.14 -12.95 -12.10
C ILE A 128 -1.70 -14.34 -11.65
N VAL A 129 -0.91 -14.43 -10.58
CA VAL A 129 -0.37 -15.73 -10.12
C VAL A 129 -1.48 -16.60 -9.56
N ARG A 130 -2.43 -16.00 -8.83
CA ARG A 130 -3.57 -16.73 -8.24
C ARG A 130 -4.55 -17.23 -9.30
N VAL A 131 -4.84 -16.42 -10.33
CA VAL A 131 -5.70 -16.83 -11.45
C VAL A 131 -5.01 -17.89 -12.31
N CYS A 132 -3.73 -17.71 -12.66
CA CYS A 132 -2.98 -18.73 -13.39
C CYS A 132 -2.95 -20.05 -12.62
N PHE A 133 -2.72 -20.03 -11.31
CA PHE A 133 -2.76 -21.22 -10.46
C PHE A 133 -4.11 -21.95 -10.55
N VAL A 134 -5.23 -21.24 -10.35
CA VAL A 134 -6.57 -21.84 -10.38
C VAL A 134 -6.92 -22.37 -11.78
N LEU A 135 -6.60 -21.63 -12.84
CA LEU A 135 -6.89 -22.02 -14.21
C LEU A 135 -6.09 -23.28 -14.61
N PHE A 136 -4.80 -23.31 -14.30
CA PHE A 136 -3.95 -24.46 -14.61
C PHE A 136 -4.37 -25.69 -13.81
N HIS A 137 -4.80 -25.48 -12.57
CA HIS A 137 -5.28 -26.55 -11.72
C HIS A 137 -6.60 -27.16 -12.22
N LEU A 138 -7.54 -26.33 -12.66
CA LEU A 138 -8.82 -26.77 -13.24
C LEU A 138 -8.64 -27.47 -14.60
N LEU A 139 -7.66 -27.01 -15.41
CA LEU A 139 -7.44 -27.55 -16.75
C LEU A 139 -6.57 -28.83 -16.76
N PHE A 140 -5.62 -28.96 -15.84
CA PHE A 140 -4.58 -30.01 -15.91
C PHE A 140 -4.45 -30.88 -14.64
N GLY A 141 -5.14 -30.53 -13.54
CA GLY A 141 -5.05 -31.24 -12.26
C GLY A 141 -3.74 -30.99 -11.49
N TYR A 142 -3.72 -31.28 -10.17
CA TYR A 142 -2.55 -31.06 -9.28
C TYR A 142 -1.25 -31.70 -9.79
N PRO A 143 -1.24 -32.96 -10.26
CA PRO A 143 0.00 -33.65 -10.58
C PRO A 143 0.75 -33.03 -11.77
N ALA A 144 0.02 -32.63 -12.82
CA ALA A 144 0.62 -32.05 -14.03
C ALA A 144 1.20 -30.65 -13.77
N PHE A 145 0.52 -29.85 -12.93
CA PHE A 145 0.99 -28.52 -12.56
C PHE A 145 2.26 -28.55 -11.69
N ALA A 146 2.34 -29.48 -10.73
CA ALA A 146 3.53 -29.61 -9.88
C ALA A 146 4.78 -30.02 -10.69
N SER A 147 4.61 -30.76 -11.79
CA SER A 147 5.68 -31.06 -12.75
C SER A 147 6.05 -29.83 -13.57
N PHE A 148 5.07 -29.13 -14.14
CA PHE A 148 5.28 -27.93 -14.96
C PHE A 148 5.99 -26.79 -14.20
N LEU A 149 5.58 -26.51 -12.96
CA LEU A 149 6.24 -25.50 -12.13
C LEU A 149 7.70 -25.85 -11.83
N ARG A 150 7.97 -27.14 -11.57
CA ARG A 150 9.30 -27.63 -11.24
C ARG A 150 10.23 -27.63 -12.46
N GLU A 151 9.68 -27.85 -13.66
CA GLU A 151 10.45 -27.85 -14.91
C GLU A 151 10.67 -26.46 -15.50
N HIS A 152 9.75 -25.52 -15.29
CA HIS A 152 9.74 -24.26 -16.07
C HIS A 152 9.75 -22.96 -15.26
N MET A 153 9.51 -23.00 -13.94
CA MET A 153 9.26 -21.76 -13.19
C MET A 153 10.04 -21.62 -11.88
N LEU A 154 10.76 -22.66 -11.44
CA LEU A 154 11.69 -22.58 -10.32
C LEU A 154 13.14 -22.65 -10.82
N ILE A 155 13.78 -21.48 -10.85
CA ILE A 155 15.22 -21.32 -10.64
C ILE A 155 15.39 -20.94 -9.16
#